data_AF-A0A022KSA8-F1
#
_entry.id   AF-A0A022KSA8-F1
#
_cell.length_a   1.000
_cell.length_b   1.000
_cell.length_c   1.000
_cell.angle_alpha   90.00
_cell.angle_beta   90.00
_cell.angle_gamma   90.00
#
_symmetry.space_group_name_H-M   'P 1'
#
loop_
_entity.id
_entity.type
_entity.pdbx_description
1 polymer ?
#
loop_
_entity_poly.entity_id
_entity_poly.type
_entity_poly.pdbx_seq_one_letter_code
_entity_poly.pdbx_strand_id
1 'polypeptide(L)'
;MLPFLSDRSRPQGHPLLEVLPGQPIVHTRVVARGTWTVTARGWVLHSRIQLLDGDAVGLRDARLIGAVITTAEMLPDGTLGLVLQDGPGRPPDLSTTPRRLATVAPWRIDGPRRAMLQADEKGSLSATPPGPPVFATPETLAEFSASQPSGIEQRLLRRARHGWLHPGHVVELLASAGALEDEEFERRGPILLSRMLARGELRAGFVTDGSFHAWQLGLAETIEHIGAVWTAIGGRSPGPDTIAWFEITEAGQERLGLTGPQALPPGMSGYDSPGVVGGFR
;
A
#
# COMPACT_ATOMS: atom_id res chain seq x y z
N MET A 1 -47.71 0.34 -34.58
CA MET A 1 -46.52 -0.43 -34.15
C MET A 1 -45.38 0.56 -34.00
N LEU A 2 -45.12 1.01 -32.77
CA LEU A 2 -44.06 1.99 -32.48
C LEU A 2 -42.70 1.26 -32.38
N PRO A 3 -41.65 1.76 -33.04
CA PRO A 3 -40.35 1.11 -33.09
C PRO A 3 -39.41 1.62 -31.97
N PHE A 4 -38.55 0.72 -31.47
CA PHE A 4 -37.29 0.98 -30.75
C PHE A 4 -37.28 2.06 -29.65
N LEU A 5 -37.72 1.72 -28.44
CA LEU A 5 -37.12 2.28 -27.23
C LEU A 5 -35.85 1.48 -26.93
N SER A 6 -34.72 2.01 -27.39
CA SER A 6 -33.40 1.50 -27.04
C SER A 6 -33.23 1.49 -25.51
N ASP A 7 -32.71 0.38 -25.01
CA ASP A 7 -32.34 0.03 -23.65
C ASP A 7 -31.21 0.94 -23.09
N ARG A 8 -31.42 2.26 -23.13
CA ARG A 8 -30.48 3.31 -22.70
C ARG A 8 -30.39 3.44 -21.17
N SER A 9 -30.87 2.46 -20.41
CA SER A 9 -30.96 2.50 -18.96
C SER A 9 -30.03 1.52 -18.26
N ARG A 10 -29.32 0.67 -19.02
CA ARG A 10 -28.45 -0.34 -18.42
C ARG A 10 -27.09 0.25 -18.10
N PRO A 11 -26.58 0.04 -16.87
CA PRO A 11 -25.22 0.37 -16.54
C PRO A 11 -24.27 -0.35 -17.49
N GLN A 12 -23.27 0.35 -17.98
CA GLN A 12 -22.26 -0.21 -18.88
C GLN A 12 -21.06 -0.66 -18.05
N GLY A 13 -20.76 -1.96 -18.12
CA GLY A 13 -19.55 -2.53 -17.53
C GLY A 13 -18.31 -2.21 -18.37
N HIS A 14 -17.15 -2.17 -17.72
CA HIS A 14 -15.85 -2.08 -18.38
C HIS A 14 -14.85 -2.99 -17.63
N PRO A 15 -13.95 -3.72 -18.30
CA PRO A 15 -13.03 -4.65 -17.63
C PRO A 15 -12.17 -4.00 -16.52
N LEU A 16 -11.81 -2.72 -16.67
CA LEU A 16 -11.09 -1.96 -15.64
C LEU A 16 -11.95 -1.51 -14.45
N LEU A 17 -13.27 -1.63 -14.52
CA LEU A 17 -14.17 -1.45 -13.37
C LEU A 17 -14.39 -2.76 -12.63
N GLU A 18 -14.37 -3.90 -13.33
CA GLU A 18 -14.56 -5.24 -12.75
C GLU A 18 -13.48 -5.64 -11.74
N VAL A 19 -12.32 -4.98 -11.78
CA VAL A 19 -11.23 -5.19 -10.83
C VAL A 19 -11.45 -4.46 -9.49
N LEU A 20 -12.31 -3.43 -9.44
CA LEU A 20 -12.54 -2.60 -8.26
C LEU A 20 -13.32 -3.30 -7.14
N PRO A 21 -14.36 -4.13 -7.42
CA PRO A 21 -15.03 -4.92 -6.41
C PRO A 21 -14.09 -5.73 -5.50
N GLY A 22 -14.44 -5.79 -4.21
CA GLY A 22 -13.67 -6.43 -3.15
C GLY A 22 -12.51 -5.59 -2.61
N GLN A 23 -12.25 -4.40 -3.16
CA GLN A 23 -11.18 -3.54 -2.66
C GLN A 23 -11.69 -2.54 -1.61
N PRO A 24 -11.05 -2.41 -0.44
CA PRO A 24 -11.33 -1.33 0.48
C PRO A 24 -10.74 -0.01 -0.03
N ILE A 25 -11.40 1.10 0.32
CA ILE A 25 -10.87 2.45 0.16
C ILE A 25 -9.92 2.73 1.32
N VAL A 26 -8.68 3.13 1.03
CA VAL A 26 -7.63 3.37 2.03
C VAL A 26 -7.30 4.85 2.20
N HIS A 27 -7.66 5.68 1.22
CA HIS A 27 -7.38 7.10 1.27
C HIS A 27 -8.36 7.93 0.45
N THR A 28 -8.62 9.15 0.91
CA THR A 28 -9.30 10.18 0.13
C THR A 28 -8.58 11.51 0.30
N ARG A 29 -8.45 12.24 -0.80
CA ARG A 29 -7.73 13.52 -0.86
C ARG A 29 -8.60 14.55 -1.58
N VAL A 30 -8.60 15.78 -1.06
CA VAL A 30 -9.22 16.92 -1.73
C VAL A 30 -8.13 17.96 -1.94
N VAL A 31 -7.96 18.39 -3.19
CA VAL A 31 -7.05 19.47 -3.59
C VAL A 31 -7.81 20.49 -4.42
N ALA A 32 -7.23 21.66 -4.65
CA ALA A 32 -7.87 22.74 -5.43
C ALA A 32 -8.39 22.30 -6.81
N ARG A 33 -7.87 21.20 -7.37
CA ARG A 33 -8.22 20.67 -8.69
C ARG A 33 -9.15 19.44 -8.67
N GLY A 34 -9.57 18.96 -7.49
CA GLY A 34 -10.56 17.89 -7.40
C GLY A 34 -10.43 16.96 -6.20
N THR A 35 -11.24 15.91 -6.22
CA THR A 35 -11.34 14.86 -5.19
C THR A 35 -10.80 13.54 -5.72
N TRP A 36 -9.97 12.89 -4.91
CA TRP A 36 -9.31 11.63 -5.23
C TRP A 36 -9.73 10.57 -4.22
N THR A 37 -10.04 9.37 -4.69
CA THR A 37 -10.32 8.20 -3.85
C THR A 37 -9.40 7.07 -4.25
N VAL A 38 -8.69 6.50 -3.26
CA VAL A 38 -7.65 5.49 -3.46
C VAL A 38 -8.06 4.16 -2.85
N THR A 39 -7.92 3.09 -3.61
CA THR A 39 -8.18 1.72 -3.15
C THR A 39 -6.92 1.04 -2.63
N ALA A 40 -7.10 -0.02 -1.83
CA ALA A 40 -6.00 -0.81 -1.28
C ALA A 40 -5.13 -1.50 -2.33
N ARG A 41 -5.55 -1.64 -3.60
CA ARG A 41 -4.70 -2.16 -4.68
C ARG A 41 -4.14 -1.07 -5.59
N GLY A 42 -4.16 0.19 -5.16
CA GLY A 42 -3.51 1.30 -5.85
C GLY A 42 -4.29 1.84 -7.04
N TRP A 43 -5.61 1.65 -7.07
CA TRP A 43 -6.48 2.34 -8.03
C TRP A 43 -6.87 3.71 -7.47
N VAL A 44 -6.87 4.72 -8.32
CA VAL A 44 -7.18 6.10 -7.96
C VAL A 44 -8.29 6.64 -8.85
N LEU A 45 -9.43 6.94 -8.25
CA LEU A 45 -10.50 7.69 -8.90
C LEU A 45 -10.26 9.19 -8.71
N HIS A 46 -9.96 9.88 -9.80
CA HIS A 46 -9.86 11.32 -9.92
C HIS A 46 -11.14 11.90 -10.51
N SER A 47 -11.69 12.92 -9.86
CA SER A 47 -12.74 13.74 -10.46
C SER A 47 -12.76 15.14 -9.85
N ARG A 48 -13.58 16.03 -10.41
CA ARG A 48 -13.77 17.38 -9.85
C ARG A 48 -14.42 17.34 -8.47
N ILE A 49 -15.48 16.55 -8.32
CA ILE A 49 -16.26 16.38 -7.09
C ILE A 49 -16.68 14.92 -7.02
N GLN A 50 -16.67 14.34 -5.82
CA GLN A 50 -17.28 13.05 -5.55
C GLN A 50 -18.35 13.22 -4.48
N LEU A 51 -19.49 12.55 -4.66
CA LEU A 51 -20.62 12.59 -3.75
C LEU A 51 -20.84 11.21 -3.15
N LEU A 52 -20.86 11.11 -1.83
CA LEU A 52 -21.28 9.93 -1.09
C LEU A 52 -22.72 10.16 -0.63
N ASP A 53 -23.67 9.40 -1.17
CA ASP A 53 -25.11 9.51 -0.87
C ASP A 53 -25.67 10.94 -1.04
N GLY A 54 -25.06 11.72 -1.94
CA GLY A 54 -25.40 13.12 -2.23
C GLY A 54 -24.52 14.15 -1.52
N ASP A 55 -23.75 13.76 -0.51
CA ASP A 55 -22.86 14.66 0.23
C ASP A 55 -21.45 14.68 -0.34
N ALA A 56 -20.83 15.86 -0.39
CA ALA A 56 -19.45 15.99 -0.85
C ALA A 56 -18.47 15.17 0.00
N VAL A 57 -17.55 14.48 -0.66
CA VAL A 57 -16.46 13.74 -0.03
C VAL A 57 -15.35 14.69 0.44
N GLY A 58 -14.96 14.53 1.70
CA GLY A 58 -13.90 15.31 2.34
C GLY A 58 -12.49 14.70 2.24
N LEU A 59 -11.49 15.43 2.74
CA LEU A 59 -10.15 14.91 2.97
C LEU A 59 -10.18 13.83 4.06
N ARG A 60 -9.61 12.65 3.77
CA ARG A 60 -9.60 11.50 4.69
C ARG A 60 -10.97 11.20 5.29
N ASP A 61 -11.99 11.27 4.43
CA ASP A 61 -13.39 11.06 4.79
C ASP A 61 -13.58 9.70 5.48
N ALA A 62 -13.83 9.74 6.80
CA ALA A 62 -14.00 8.56 7.64
C ALA A 62 -15.22 7.73 7.24
N ARG A 63 -16.15 8.27 6.45
CA ARG A 63 -17.27 7.51 5.89
C ARG A 63 -16.76 6.51 4.84
N LEU A 64 -15.74 6.87 4.08
CA LEU A 64 -15.19 6.07 2.98
C LEU A 64 -14.02 5.17 3.40
N ILE A 65 -13.13 5.63 4.28
CA ILE A 65 -11.96 4.82 4.68
C ILE A 65 -12.42 3.51 5.30
N GLY A 66 -11.90 2.39 4.78
CA GLY A 66 -12.25 1.03 5.15
C GLY A 66 -13.51 0.48 4.45
N ALA A 67 -14.30 1.31 3.77
CA ALA A 67 -15.46 0.84 3.01
C ALA A 67 -15.00 0.00 1.80
N VAL A 68 -15.66 -1.13 1.57
CA VAL A 68 -15.34 -2.08 0.50
C VAL A 68 -16.24 -1.81 -0.70
N ILE A 69 -15.64 -1.68 -1.87
CA ILE A 69 -16.37 -1.56 -3.13
C ILE A 69 -17.02 -2.91 -3.43
N THR A 70 -18.34 -2.95 -3.59
CA THR A 70 -19.08 -4.17 -3.97
C THR A 70 -19.41 -4.17 -5.45
N THR A 71 -19.63 -3.00 -6.04
CA THR A 71 -19.97 -2.86 -7.45
C THR A 71 -19.41 -1.56 -7.99
N ALA A 72 -18.96 -1.57 -9.25
CA ALA A 72 -18.51 -0.40 -9.98
C ALA A 72 -19.20 -0.38 -11.34
N GLU A 73 -19.94 0.68 -11.60
CA GLU A 73 -20.77 0.80 -12.81
C GLU A 73 -20.71 2.21 -13.36
N MET A 74 -20.87 2.33 -14.68
CA MET A 74 -21.00 3.60 -15.34
C MET A 74 -22.39 3.74 -15.93
N LEU A 75 -23.02 4.87 -15.63
CA LEU A 75 -24.32 5.23 -16.14
C LEU A 75 -24.20 5.85 -17.55
N PRO A 76 -25.27 5.77 -18.37
CA PRO A 76 -25.30 6.30 -19.73
C PRO A 76 -25.01 7.80 -19.88
N ASP A 77 -25.19 8.58 -18.81
CA ASP A 77 -24.89 10.01 -18.73
C ASP A 77 -23.40 10.29 -18.46
N GLY A 78 -22.57 9.25 -18.39
CA GLY A 78 -21.15 9.35 -18.06
C GLY A 78 -20.87 9.40 -16.56
N THR A 79 -21.88 9.25 -15.69
CA THR A 79 -21.68 9.18 -14.24
C THR A 79 -21.07 7.83 -13.86
N LEU A 80 -19.96 7.86 -13.12
CA LEU A 80 -19.40 6.67 -12.47
C LEU A 80 -20.04 6.51 -11.08
N GLY A 81 -20.55 5.32 -10.80
CA GLY A 81 -21.08 4.93 -9.50
C GLY A 81 -20.31 3.75 -8.91
N LEU A 82 -19.91 3.87 -7.65
CA LEU A 82 -19.36 2.80 -6.84
C LEU A 82 -20.33 2.52 -5.69
N VAL A 83 -20.75 1.27 -5.56
CA VAL A 83 -21.54 0.80 -4.41
C VAL A 83 -20.57 0.31 -3.35
N LEU A 84 -20.78 0.77 -2.12
CA LEU A 84 -19.90 0.55 -0.99
C LEU A 84 -20.64 -0.16 0.14
N GLN A 85 -19.94 -1.07 0.79
CA GLN A 85 -20.34 -1.72 2.04
C GLN A 85 -19.34 -1.37 3.14
N ASP A 86 -19.79 -1.31 4.38
CA ASP A 86 -18.87 -1.16 5.51
C ASP A 86 -17.91 -2.35 5.60
N GLY A 87 -16.63 -2.03 5.82
CA GLY A 87 -15.58 -3.03 5.98
C GLY A 87 -15.61 -3.70 7.35
N PRO A 88 -14.92 -4.84 7.49
CA PRO A 88 -14.78 -5.53 8.76
C PRO A 88 -14.08 -4.60 9.79
N GLY A 89 -14.68 -4.43 10.96
CA GLY A 89 -14.13 -3.63 12.07
C GLY A 89 -14.78 -2.26 12.29
N ARG A 90 -15.65 -1.80 11.38
CA ARG A 90 -16.56 -0.68 11.71
C ARG A 90 -17.68 -1.23 12.58
N PRO A 91 -18.03 -0.61 13.73
CA PRO A 91 -19.26 -0.98 14.42
C PRO A 91 -20.40 -0.86 13.40
N PRO A 92 -21.27 -1.87 13.27
CA PRO A 92 -22.37 -1.80 12.32
C PRO A 92 -23.17 -0.55 12.66
N ASP A 93 -23.09 0.46 11.80
CA ASP A 93 -24.09 1.51 11.84
C ASP A 93 -25.43 0.81 11.53
N LEU A 94 -26.49 1.21 12.21
CA LEU A 94 -27.81 0.58 12.11
C LEU A 94 -28.41 0.72 10.69
N SER A 95 -27.74 1.47 9.81
CA SER A 95 -28.01 1.52 8.37
C SER A 95 -27.25 0.40 7.64
N THR A 96 -27.95 -0.70 7.35
CA THR A 96 -27.50 -1.74 6.39
C THR A 96 -27.60 -1.29 4.92
N THR A 97 -27.84 0.00 4.68
CA THR A 97 -28.08 0.54 3.35
C THR A 97 -26.75 0.65 2.60
N PRO A 98 -26.61 -0.01 1.43
CA PRO A 98 -25.45 0.19 0.58
C PRO A 98 -25.27 1.66 0.25
N ARG A 99 -24.07 2.19 0.45
CA ARG A 99 -23.76 3.60 0.20
C ARG A 99 -23.26 3.76 -1.22
N ARG A 100 -23.62 4.86 -1.88
CA ARG A 100 -23.25 5.12 -3.27
C ARG A 100 -22.30 6.30 -3.34
N LEU A 101 -21.06 6.02 -3.77
CA LEU A 101 -20.11 7.03 -4.19
C LEU A 101 -20.30 7.29 -5.69
N ALA A 102 -20.58 8.53 -6.06
CA ALA A 102 -20.84 8.90 -7.44
C ALA A 102 -20.00 10.11 -7.88
N THR A 103 -19.63 10.13 -9.16
CA THR A 103 -19.02 11.30 -9.80
C THR A 103 -19.49 11.42 -11.24
N VAL A 104 -19.83 12.63 -11.64
CA VAL A 104 -20.10 12.97 -13.04
C VAL A 104 -18.79 13.15 -13.80
N ALA A 105 -18.82 12.99 -15.12
CA ALA A 105 -17.67 13.30 -15.96
C ALA A 105 -17.31 14.82 -15.90
N PRO A 106 -16.04 15.21 -16.05
CA PRO A 106 -14.90 14.37 -16.36
C PRO A 106 -14.36 13.64 -15.12
N TRP A 107 -14.01 12.37 -15.30
CA TRP A 107 -13.34 11.55 -14.29
C TRP A 107 -12.30 10.64 -14.94
N ARG A 108 -11.33 10.23 -14.15
CA ARG A 108 -10.27 9.30 -14.55
C ARG A 108 -9.99 8.32 -13.43
N ILE A 109 -9.83 7.06 -13.78
CA ILE A 109 -9.38 5.98 -12.92
C ILE A 109 -7.98 5.61 -13.39
N ASP A 110 -6.98 5.92 -12.56
CA ASP A 110 -5.61 5.44 -12.75
C ASP A 110 -5.41 4.16 -11.94
N GLY A 111 -4.64 3.20 -12.46
CA GLY A 111 -4.41 1.93 -11.81
C GLY A 111 -2.98 1.43 -11.93
N PRO A 112 -2.68 0.29 -11.29
CA PRO A 112 -1.38 -0.36 -11.37
C PRO A 112 -0.92 -0.59 -12.81
N ARG A 113 0.40 -0.62 -13.02
CA ARG A 113 1.02 -0.79 -14.34
C ARG A 113 0.53 0.22 -15.39
N ARG A 114 0.22 1.44 -14.94
CA ARG A 114 -0.28 2.56 -15.78
C ARG A 114 -1.59 2.23 -16.51
N ALA A 115 -2.40 1.33 -15.95
CA ALA A 115 -3.77 1.15 -16.43
C ALA A 115 -4.54 2.46 -16.25
N MET A 116 -5.42 2.78 -17.19
CA MET A 116 -6.22 4.01 -17.15
C MET A 116 -7.59 3.77 -17.77
N LEU A 117 -8.63 4.31 -17.15
CA LEU A 117 -9.95 4.47 -17.74
C LEU A 117 -10.41 5.91 -17.49
N GLN A 118 -10.87 6.63 -18.50
CA GLN A 118 -11.37 7.99 -18.31
C GLN A 118 -12.62 8.26 -19.13
N ALA A 119 -13.47 9.14 -18.61
CA ALA A 119 -14.57 9.77 -19.32
C ALA A 119 -14.30 11.27 -19.43
N ASP A 120 -14.39 11.80 -20.64
CA ASP A 120 -14.28 13.24 -20.89
C ASP A 120 -15.60 13.98 -20.58
N GLU A 121 -15.62 15.31 -20.73
CA GLU A 121 -16.81 16.14 -20.46
C GLU A 121 -18.02 15.79 -21.35
N LYS A 122 -17.82 15.08 -22.46
CA LYS A 122 -18.88 14.62 -23.37
C LYS A 122 -19.32 13.18 -23.07
N GLY A 123 -18.76 12.55 -22.03
CA GLY A 123 -18.99 11.16 -21.69
C GLY A 123 -18.28 10.17 -22.63
N SER A 124 -17.36 10.64 -23.48
CA SER A 124 -16.56 9.76 -24.34
C SER A 124 -15.50 9.05 -23.53
N LEU A 125 -15.38 7.75 -23.72
CA LEU A 125 -14.47 6.91 -22.96
C LEU A 125 -13.17 6.65 -23.71
N SER A 126 -12.08 6.68 -22.96
CA SER A 126 -10.82 6.09 -23.40
C SER A 126 -10.22 5.22 -22.31
N ALA A 127 -9.59 4.13 -22.73
CA ALA A 127 -8.99 3.16 -21.83
C ALA A 127 -7.58 2.80 -22.30
N THR A 128 -6.69 2.56 -21.33
CA THR A 128 -5.38 1.97 -21.52
C THR A 128 -5.30 0.76 -20.59
N PRO A 129 -5.13 -0.46 -21.12
CA PRO A 129 -5.01 -1.65 -20.27
C PRO A 129 -3.72 -1.61 -19.44
N PRO A 130 -3.62 -2.44 -18.37
CA PRO A 130 -2.39 -2.57 -17.60
C PRO A 130 -1.21 -2.97 -18.48
N GLY A 131 -0.11 -2.23 -18.37
CA GLY A 131 1.14 -2.47 -19.09
C GLY A 131 2.09 -3.43 -18.35
N PRO A 132 3.40 -3.38 -18.68
CA PRO A 132 4.42 -4.12 -17.94
C PRO A 132 4.58 -3.59 -16.49
N PRO A 133 5.19 -4.38 -15.58
CA PRO A 133 5.53 -3.92 -14.24
C PRO A 133 6.33 -2.61 -14.25
N VAL A 134 6.04 -1.72 -13.29
CA VAL A 134 6.70 -0.42 -13.18
C VAL A 134 7.75 -0.44 -12.06
N PHE A 135 7.44 -1.10 -10.94
CA PHE A 135 8.28 -1.13 -9.74
C PHE A 135 9.03 -2.44 -9.59
N ALA A 136 8.51 -3.52 -10.19
CA ALA A 136 9.07 -4.86 -10.12
C ALA A 136 9.53 -5.38 -11.49
N THR A 137 10.28 -4.58 -12.25
CA THR A 137 10.90 -5.10 -13.48
C THR A 137 11.96 -6.15 -13.13
N PRO A 138 12.25 -7.10 -14.03
CA PRO A 138 13.31 -8.09 -13.79
C PRO A 138 14.66 -7.46 -13.43
N GLU A 139 15.02 -6.36 -14.09
CA GLU A 139 16.28 -5.63 -13.87
C GLU A 139 16.30 -5.00 -12.47
N THR A 140 15.22 -4.33 -12.08
CA THR A 140 15.09 -3.69 -10.76
C THR A 140 15.08 -4.73 -9.64
N LEU A 141 14.41 -5.87 -9.83
CA LEU A 141 14.43 -6.96 -8.85
C LEU A 141 15.84 -7.54 -8.68
N ALA A 142 16.58 -7.75 -9.77
CA ALA A 142 17.96 -8.22 -9.72
C ALA A 142 18.87 -7.22 -8.99
N GLU A 143 18.74 -5.93 -9.30
CA GLU A 143 19.47 -4.85 -8.61
C GLU A 143 19.17 -4.85 -7.11
N PHE A 144 17.89 -4.92 -6.75
CA PHE A 144 17.46 -4.88 -5.35
C PHE A 144 17.98 -6.07 -4.56
N SER A 145 17.89 -7.28 -5.11
CA SER A 145 18.40 -8.51 -4.48
C SER A 145 19.93 -8.47 -4.29
N ALA A 146 20.67 -7.85 -5.21
CA ALA A 146 22.12 -7.72 -5.11
C ALA A 146 22.59 -6.54 -4.21
N SER A 147 21.66 -5.66 -3.82
CA SER A 147 22.00 -4.42 -3.12
C SER A 147 22.45 -4.63 -1.67
N GLN A 148 23.22 -3.68 -1.13
CA GLN A 148 23.65 -3.69 0.28
C GLN A 148 22.75 -2.82 1.17
N PRO A 149 22.39 -3.24 2.40
CA PRO A 149 21.54 -2.44 3.29
C PRO A 149 22.15 -1.08 3.61
N SER A 150 21.37 -0.04 3.41
CA SER A 150 21.65 1.32 3.87
C SER A 150 21.44 1.46 5.38
N GLY A 151 21.93 2.56 5.95
CA GLY A 151 21.72 2.87 7.37
C GLY A 151 20.25 3.03 7.76
N ILE A 152 19.37 3.45 6.84
CA ILE A 152 17.92 3.51 7.08
C ILE A 152 17.33 2.10 7.14
N GLU A 153 17.68 1.22 6.19
CA GLU A 153 17.21 -0.18 6.17
C GLU A 153 17.66 -0.93 7.43
N GLN A 154 18.89 -0.72 7.90
CA GLN A 154 19.36 -1.31 9.16
C GLN A 154 18.58 -0.81 10.38
N ARG A 155 18.19 0.47 10.40
CA ARG A 155 17.32 1.01 11.47
C ARG A 155 15.91 0.43 11.41
N LEU A 156 15.37 0.21 10.21
CA LEU A 156 14.09 -0.48 10.02
C LEU A 156 14.16 -1.91 10.56
N LEU A 157 15.19 -2.68 10.21
CA LEU A 157 15.37 -4.05 10.71
C LEU A 157 15.46 -4.08 12.24
N ARG A 158 16.23 -3.17 12.85
CA ARG A 158 16.30 -3.08 14.33
C ARG A 158 14.94 -2.80 14.95
N ARG A 159 14.11 -1.95 14.32
CA ARG A 159 12.74 -1.71 14.81
C ARG A 159 11.85 -2.93 14.63
N ALA A 160 11.98 -3.64 13.51
CA ALA A 160 11.20 -4.85 13.20
C ALA A 160 11.47 -6.01 14.19
N ARG A 161 12.59 -5.99 14.90
CA ARG A 161 12.90 -6.96 15.96
C ARG A 161 11.90 -6.90 17.12
N HIS A 162 11.30 -5.74 17.36
CA HIS A 162 10.42 -5.49 18.51
C HIS A 162 8.93 -5.47 18.14
N GLY A 163 8.59 -5.72 16.87
CA GLY A 163 7.21 -5.73 16.39
C GLY A 163 7.15 -5.57 14.87
N TRP A 164 5.95 -5.56 14.31
CA TRP A 164 5.79 -5.40 12.87
C TRP A 164 6.05 -3.97 12.41
N LEU A 165 6.54 -3.84 11.19
CA LEU A 165 6.67 -2.55 10.53
C LEU A 165 5.42 -2.21 9.72
N HIS A 166 5.20 -0.92 9.51
CA HIS A 166 4.24 -0.39 8.54
C HIS A 166 4.89 0.80 7.80
N PRO A 167 4.32 1.27 6.67
CA PRO A 167 4.86 2.37 5.87
C PRO A 167 5.23 3.63 6.64
N GLY A 168 4.44 4.01 7.64
CA GLY A 168 4.71 5.15 8.53
C GLY A 168 6.08 5.07 9.23
N HIS A 169 6.60 3.89 9.56
CA HIS A 169 7.96 3.75 10.11
C HIS A 169 9.05 4.15 9.11
N VAL A 170 8.82 3.91 7.81
CA VAL A 170 9.73 4.33 6.74
C VAL A 170 9.69 5.84 6.60
N VAL A 171 8.48 6.43 6.62
CA VAL A 171 8.28 7.89 6.60
C VAL A 171 9.00 8.55 7.79
N GLU A 172 8.81 8.05 9.01
CA GLU A 172 9.47 8.54 10.22
C GLU A 172 11.01 8.54 10.09
N LEU A 173 11.59 7.46 9.58
CA LEU A 173 13.04 7.35 9.42
C LEU A 173 13.59 8.17 8.26
N LEU A 174 12.83 8.39 7.19
CA LEU A 174 13.19 9.30 6.10
C LEU A 174 13.17 10.75 6.58
N ALA A 175 12.13 11.16 7.31
CA ALA A 175 12.03 12.48 7.91
C ALA A 175 13.19 12.73 8.90
N SER A 176 13.49 11.74 9.75
CA SER A 176 14.63 11.80 10.68
C SER A 176 15.99 11.84 9.97
N ALA A 177 16.06 11.43 8.70
CA ALA A 177 17.24 11.50 7.86
C ALA A 177 17.29 12.78 7.00
N GLY A 178 16.37 13.73 7.20
CA GLY A 178 16.36 15.04 6.55
C GLY A 178 15.44 15.17 5.34
N ALA A 179 14.59 14.18 5.03
CA ALA A 179 13.60 14.32 3.98
C ALA A 179 12.49 15.30 4.39
N LEU A 180 12.21 16.31 3.56
CA LEU A 180 11.24 17.38 3.86
C LEU A 180 10.06 17.41 2.89
N GLU A 181 10.34 17.15 1.61
CA GLU A 181 9.39 17.26 0.50
C GLU A 181 8.68 15.92 0.23
N ASP A 182 7.39 15.98 -0.11
CA ASP A 182 6.54 14.80 -0.35
C ASP A 182 7.12 13.91 -1.47
N GLU A 183 7.71 14.50 -2.51
CA GLU A 183 8.35 13.81 -3.62
C GLU A 183 9.50 12.92 -3.17
N GLU A 184 10.20 13.28 -2.09
CA GLU A 184 11.30 12.47 -1.58
C GLU A 184 10.78 11.18 -0.91
N PHE A 185 9.66 11.27 -0.18
CA PHE A 185 9.02 10.10 0.43
C PHE A 185 8.46 9.16 -0.64
N GLU A 186 7.83 9.70 -1.68
CA GLU A 186 7.33 8.92 -2.82
C GLU A 186 8.45 8.21 -3.57
N ARG A 187 9.58 8.89 -3.78
CA ARG A 187 10.71 8.32 -4.50
C ARG A 187 11.47 7.28 -3.67
N ARG A 188 11.72 7.55 -2.38
CA ARG A 188 12.61 6.71 -1.54
C ARG A 188 11.87 5.64 -0.75
N GLY A 189 10.65 5.92 -0.29
CA GLY A 189 9.88 5.05 0.61
C GLY A 189 9.65 3.66 0.03
N PRO A 190 9.01 3.54 -1.15
CA PRO A 190 8.79 2.25 -1.82
C PRO A 190 10.09 1.50 -2.06
N ILE A 191 11.13 2.17 -2.57
CA ILE A 191 12.42 1.56 -2.90
C ILE A 191 13.06 0.88 -1.68
N LEU A 192 13.00 1.51 -0.50
CA LEU A 192 13.57 0.92 0.72
C LEU A 192 12.87 -0.40 1.06
N LEU A 193 11.54 -0.44 1.04
CA LEU A 193 10.79 -1.67 1.32
C LEU A 193 11.02 -2.72 0.24
N SER A 194 11.01 -2.34 -1.05
CA SER A 194 11.23 -3.25 -2.17
C SER A 194 12.60 -3.92 -2.09
N ARG A 195 13.64 -3.16 -1.71
CA ARG A 195 14.99 -3.71 -1.51
C ARG A 195 15.04 -4.71 -0.36
N MET A 196 14.42 -4.41 0.78
CA MET A 196 14.37 -5.32 1.92
C MET A 196 13.57 -6.60 1.62
N LEU A 197 12.45 -6.47 0.88
CA LEU A 197 11.66 -7.61 0.39
C LEU A 197 12.44 -8.47 -0.60
N ALA A 198 13.12 -7.86 -1.56
CA ALA A 198 13.88 -8.57 -2.60
C ALA A 198 15.07 -9.35 -2.01
N ARG A 199 15.72 -8.79 -0.98
CA ARG A 199 16.77 -9.49 -0.22
C ARG A 199 16.21 -10.53 0.77
N GLY A 200 14.90 -10.68 0.84
CA GLY A 200 14.22 -11.63 1.72
C GLY A 200 14.28 -11.28 3.19
N GLU A 201 14.61 -10.03 3.56
CA GLU A 201 14.75 -9.58 4.96
C GLU A 201 13.42 -9.31 5.65
N LEU A 202 12.40 -8.99 4.84
CA LEU A 202 11.04 -8.71 5.28
C LEU A 202 10.05 -9.58 4.51
N ARG A 203 8.89 -9.79 5.11
CA ARG A 203 7.72 -10.41 4.49
C ARG A 203 6.52 -9.48 4.65
N ALA A 204 5.79 -9.23 3.56
CA ALA A 204 4.59 -8.39 3.58
C ALA A 204 3.34 -9.20 3.94
N GLY A 205 2.39 -8.55 4.62
CA GLY A 205 1.17 -9.19 5.09
C GLY A 205 0.16 -8.20 5.65
N PHE A 206 -0.86 -8.75 6.31
CA PHE A 206 -1.82 -8.00 7.11
C PHE A 206 -1.74 -8.43 8.58
N VAL A 207 -2.21 -7.58 9.46
CA VAL A 207 -2.35 -7.88 10.88
C VAL A 207 -3.83 -7.90 11.21
N THR A 208 -4.29 -9.05 11.72
CA THR A 208 -5.68 -9.24 12.16
C THR A 208 -5.65 -9.93 13.50
N ASP A 209 -6.49 -9.49 14.44
CA ASP A 209 -6.61 -10.08 15.77
C ASP A 209 -5.26 -10.25 16.51
N GLY A 210 -4.37 -9.26 16.34
CA GLY A 210 -3.05 -9.27 16.98
C GLY A 210 -2.11 -10.35 16.44
N SER A 211 -2.35 -10.86 15.23
CA SER A 211 -1.51 -11.84 14.55
C SER A 211 -1.15 -11.39 13.14
N PHE A 212 0.08 -11.70 12.71
CA PHE A 212 0.54 -11.41 11.36
C PHE A 212 0.23 -12.56 10.41
N HIS A 213 -0.31 -12.21 9.26
CA HIS A 213 -0.62 -13.13 8.18
C HIS A 213 0.06 -12.67 6.90
N ALA A 214 1.03 -13.46 6.46
CA ALA A 214 1.73 -13.19 5.21
C ALA A 214 0.79 -13.24 4.02
N TRP A 215 1.02 -12.35 3.06
CA TRP A 215 0.37 -12.43 1.76
C TRP A 215 0.80 -13.67 1.00
N GLN A 216 -0.13 -14.21 0.22
CA GLN A 216 0.11 -15.30 -0.74
C GLN A 216 0.36 -14.73 -2.13
N LEU A 217 1.27 -13.76 -2.22
CA LEU A 217 1.65 -13.07 -3.46
C LEU A 217 3.11 -13.35 -3.78
N GLY A 218 3.45 -13.36 -5.07
CA GLY A 218 4.85 -13.41 -5.49
C GLY A 218 5.61 -12.13 -5.09
N LEU A 219 6.94 -12.20 -5.06
CA LEU A 219 7.79 -11.04 -4.74
C LEU A 219 7.52 -9.85 -5.69
N ALA A 220 7.47 -10.12 -7.00
CA ALA A 220 7.22 -9.09 -8.00
C ALA A 220 5.85 -8.44 -7.82
N GLU A 221 4.81 -9.23 -7.54
CA GLU A 221 3.46 -8.74 -7.29
C GLU A 221 3.38 -7.91 -6.01
N THR A 222 4.06 -8.35 -4.96
CA THR A 222 4.15 -7.63 -3.68
C THR A 222 4.81 -6.26 -3.85
N ILE A 223 5.94 -6.20 -4.56
CA ILE A 223 6.66 -4.94 -4.81
C ILE A 223 5.83 -4.02 -5.71
N GLU A 224 5.22 -4.55 -6.77
CA GLU A 224 4.37 -3.77 -7.67
C GLU A 224 3.17 -3.19 -6.94
N HIS A 225 2.54 -3.98 -6.06
CA HIS A 225 1.44 -3.55 -5.21
C HIS A 225 1.85 -2.40 -4.27
N ILE A 226 2.94 -2.57 -3.52
CA ILE A 226 3.42 -1.55 -2.58
C ILE A 226 3.74 -0.24 -3.31
N GLY A 227 4.46 -0.32 -4.43
CA GLY A 227 4.81 0.85 -5.24
C GLY A 227 3.58 1.56 -5.79
N ALA A 228 2.60 0.81 -6.30
CA ALA A 228 1.36 1.37 -6.84
C ALA A 228 0.53 2.07 -5.77
N VAL A 229 0.31 1.44 -4.60
CA VAL A 229 -0.48 2.04 -3.51
C VAL A 229 0.23 3.25 -2.91
N TRP A 230 1.55 3.17 -2.73
CA TRP A 230 2.30 4.32 -2.20
C TRP A 230 2.22 5.52 -3.13
N THR A 231 2.41 5.31 -4.44
CA THR A 231 2.29 6.36 -5.46
C THR A 231 0.88 6.92 -5.52
N ALA A 232 -0.14 6.07 -5.38
CA ALA A 232 -1.53 6.45 -5.39
C ALA A 232 -1.93 7.35 -4.21
N ILE A 233 -1.36 7.09 -3.03
CA ILE A 233 -1.62 7.86 -1.80
C ILE A 233 -0.78 9.14 -1.77
N GLY A 234 0.48 9.02 -2.13
CA GLY A 234 1.44 10.12 -2.23
C GLY A 234 2.02 10.60 -0.90
N GLY A 235 3.15 11.28 -1.02
CA GLY A 235 3.90 11.97 0.02
C GLY A 235 4.22 11.15 1.26
N ARG A 236 4.17 11.84 2.39
CA ARG A 236 4.33 11.29 3.75
C ARG A 236 3.07 10.65 4.34
N SER A 237 2.02 10.46 3.54
CA SER A 237 0.71 10.02 4.03
C SER A 237 0.57 8.54 4.43
N PRO A 238 1.38 7.59 3.92
CA PRO A 238 1.21 6.18 4.30
C PRO A 238 1.37 5.92 5.80
N GLY A 239 0.29 5.47 6.45
CA GLY A 239 0.23 5.12 7.88
C GLY A 239 0.16 3.62 8.13
N PRO A 240 -0.18 3.19 9.36
CA PRO A 240 -0.61 1.82 9.64
C PRO A 240 -1.78 1.41 8.74
N ASP A 241 -1.88 0.13 8.39
CA ASP A 241 -2.99 -0.47 7.59
C ASP A 241 -3.24 0.14 6.21
N THR A 242 -2.35 1.03 5.76
CA THR A 242 -2.56 1.82 4.55
C THR A 242 -2.08 1.09 3.29
N ILE A 243 -1.06 0.24 3.43
CA ILE A 243 -0.45 -0.53 2.33
C ILE A 243 -0.27 -1.99 2.74
N ALA A 244 0.55 -2.22 3.76
CA ALA A 244 0.86 -3.55 4.28
C ALA A 244 1.48 -3.43 5.69
N TRP A 245 1.51 -4.54 6.40
CA TRP A 245 2.43 -4.76 7.51
C TRP A 245 3.63 -5.59 7.05
N PHE A 246 4.76 -5.46 7.76
CA PHE A 246 5.96 -6.21 7.47
C PHE A 246 6.51 -6.91 8.70
N GLU A 247 6.75 -8.19 8.55
CA GLU A 247 7.42 -9.01 9.55
C GLU A 247 8.87 -9.27 9.11
N ILE A 248 9.79 -9.26 10.07
CA ILE A 248 11.18 -9.63 9.85
C ILE A 248 11.30 -11.15 9.66
N THR A 249 12.06 -11.55 8.64
CA THR A 249 12.33 -12.97 8.35
C THR A 249 13.57 -13.44 9.09
N GLU A 250 13.86 -14.75 9.01
CA GLU A 250 15.14 -15.32 9.48
C GLU A 250 16.35 -14.63 8.83
N ALA A 251 16.35 -14.45 7.50
CA ALA A 251 17.42 -13.74 6.79
C ALA A 251 17.55 -12.27 7.26
N GLY A 252 16.44 -11.62 7.62
CA GLY A 252 16.45 -10.28 8.22
C GLY A 252 17.07 -10.27 9.61
N GLN A 253 16.80 -11.30 10.43
CA GLN A 253 17.37 -11.46 11.77
C GLN A 253 18.88 -11.74 11.70
N GLU A 254 19.31 -12.67 10.85
CA GLU A 254 20.73 -12.99 10.64
C GLU A 254 21.54 -11.76 10.27
N ARG A 255 20.95 -10.87 9.47
CA ARG A 255 21.58 -9.63 9.00
C ARG A 255 21.78 -8.58 10.09
N LEU A 256 21.01 -8.64 11.19
CA LEU A 256 21.28 -7.86 12.39
C LEU A 256 22.44 -8.41 13.22
N GLY A 257 22.95 -9.60 12.86
CA GLY A 257 23.96 -10.35 13.57
C GLY A 257 23.37 -11.22 14.69
N LEU A 258 24.07 -12.31 15.02
CA LEU A 258 23.78 -13.14 16.19
C LEU A 258 23.81 -12.26 17.45
N THR A 259 22.64 -12.00 18.01
CA THR A 259 22.50 -11.41 19.34
C THR A 259 22.05 -12.50 20.31
N GLY A 260 22.89 -13.53 20.42
CA GLY A 260 22.85 -14.56 21.46
C GLY A 260 24.26 -14.76 22.02
N PRO A 261 24.43 -15.44 23.17
CA PRO A 261 25.72 -15.60 23.87
C PRO A 261 26.84 -16.31 23.08
N GLN A 262 26.60 -16.67 21.82
CA GLN A 262 27.59 -17.21 20.88
C GLN A 262 28.39 -16.14 20.13
N ALA A 263 28.10 -14.85 20.29
CA ALA A 263 29.01 -13.77 19.89
C ALA A 263 30.12 -13.57 20.95
N LEU A 264 30.76 -14.66 21.38
CA LEU A 264 32.05 -14.58 22.07
C LEU A 264 33.13 -14.70 21.00
N PRO A 265 34.11 -13.77 20.96
CA PRO A 265 35.24 -13.88 20.05
C PRO A 265 35.99 -15.20 20.29
N PRO A 266 36.53 -15.85 19.24
CA PRO A 266 37.32 -17.06 19.41
C PRO A 266 38.65 -16.71 20.12
N GLY A 267 38.87 -17.31 21.28
CA GLY A 267 40.21 -17.54 21.83
C GLY A 267 40.72 -16.54 22.86
N MET A 268 40.49 -16.83 24.14
CA MET A 268 41.55 -16.86 25.16
C MET A 268 41.23 -17.97 26.16
N SER A 269 41.23 -19.22 25.66
CA SER A 269 41.38 -20.41 26.49
C SER A 269 42.82 -20.87 26.33
N GLY A 270 43.62 -20.72 27.39
CA GLY A 270 44.96 -21.27 27.46
C GLY A 270 45.92 -20.35 28.19
N TYR A 271 45.89 -20.40 29.53
CA TYR A 271 47.07 -20.71 30.34
C TYR A 271 46.57 -21.11 31.73
N ASP A 272 46.38 -22.43 31.92
CA ASP A 272 46.67 -23.03 33.22
C ASP A 272 48.15 -22.79 33.52
N SER A 273 48.44 -22.17 34.65
CA SER A 273 49.75 -22.23 35.29
C SER A 273 49.55 -22.67 36.74
N PRO A 274 50.18 -23.77 37.17
CA PRO A 274 50.00 -24.31 38.51
C PRO A 274 50.86 -23.55 39.52
N GLY A 275 50.21 -23.12 40.60
CA GLY A 275 50.76 -22.97 41.96
C GLY A 275 52.00 -22.11 42.20
N VAL A 276 51.86 -21.02 42.97
CA VAL A 276 52.79 -20.69 44.06
C VAL A 276 52.01 -20.10 45.24
N VAL A 277 52.29 -20.68 46.41
CA VAL A 277 51.82 -20.36 47.76
C VAL A 277 52.35 -19.00 48.22
N GLY A 278 51.55 -18.21 48.92
CA GLY A 278 52.06 -17.02 49.61
C GLY A 278 50.98 -16.20 50.30
N GLY A 279 50.45 -16.70 51.42
CA GLY A 279 49.77 -15.83 52.37
C GLY A 279 50.78 -14.90 53.04
N PHE A 280 50.44 -13.62 53.18
CA PHE A 280 51.07 -12.73 54.14
C PHE A 280 50.05 -11.71 54.67
N ARG A 281 49.79 -11.86 55.97
CA ARG A 281 49.34 -10.92 57.01
C ARG A 281 48.11 -10.05 56.77
#